data_AF-X5S9A6-F1
#
_entry.id   AF-X5S9A6-F1
#
_cell.length_a   1.000
_cell.length_b   1.000
_cell.length_c   1.000
_cell.angle_alpha   90.00
_cell.angle_beta   90.00
_cell.angle_gamma   90.00
#
_symmetry.space_group_name_H-M   'P 1'
#
loop_
_entity.id
_entity.type
_entity.pdbx_description
1 polymer ?
#
loop_
_entity_poly.entity_id
_entity_poly.type
_entity_poly.pdbx_seq_one_letter_code
_entity_poly.pdbx_strand_id
1 'polypeptide(L)'
;MSEIAAFQSKVKVRDSNIGLIALNDPKFVTRLREGRRCWPETAKKVRDFMSAAYTHITTADGTVIIRDIESGVTASGPSLAEAYAELRRLLAVKEPA
;
A
#
# COMPACT_ATOMS: atom_id res chain seq x y z
N MET A 1 -9.20 -16.18 5.95
CA MET A 1 -8.71 -16.36 4.56
C MET A 1 -8.58 -14.98 3.96
N SER A 2 -7.41 -14.38 4.17
CA SER A 2 -7.25 -12.95 4.42
C SER A 2 -7.34 -12.10 3.16
N GLU A 3 -7.85 -10.88 3.30
CA GLU A 3 -7.80 -9.78 2.31
C GLU A 3 -6.44 -9.68 1.60
N ILE A 4 -5.36 -10.05 2.29
CA ILE A 4 -3.99 -10.17 1.76
C ILE A 4 -3.92 -11.10 0.54
N ALA A 5 -4.58 -12.27 0.57
CA ALA A 5 -4.57 -13.21 -0.55
C ALA A 5 -5.33 -12.67 -1.77
N ALA A 6 -6.44 -11.96 -1.55
CA ALA A 6 -7.19 -11.30 -2.62
C ALA A 6 -6.36 -10.17 -3.26
N PHE A 7 -5.68 -9.37 -2.44
CA PHE A 7 -4.77 -8.32 -2.90
C PHE A 7 -3.57 -8.90 -3.67
N GLN A 8 -3.00 -10.02 -3.19
CA GLN A 8 -1.89 -10.72 -3.86
C GLN A 8 -2.28 -11.24 -5.24
N SER A 9 -3.49 -11.78 -5.39
CA SER A 9 -3.99 -12.27 -6.67
C SER A 9 -4.13 -11.14 -7.70
N LYS A 10 -4.55 -9.94 -7.25
CA LYS A 10 -4.78 -8.77 -8.11
C LYS A 10 -3.47 -8.08 -8.53
N VAL A 11 -2.53 -7.91 -7.61
CA VAL A 11 -1.33 -7.07 -7.82
C VAL A 11 -0.06 -7.91 -8.07
N LYS A 12 -0.10 -9.24 -7.90
CA LYS A 12 1.06 -10.16 -7.99
C LYS A 12 2.27 -9.73 -7.13
N VAL A 13 2.00 -9.24 -5.92
CA VAL A 13 3.03 -8.75 -4.99
C VAL A 13 3.32 -9.80 -3.91
N ARG A 14 4.58 -9.93 -3.47
CA ARG A 14 4.99 -10.81 -2.36
C ARG A 14 4.65 -10.21 -0.99
N ASP A 15 4.41 -11.04 0.02
CA ASP A 15 4.16 -10.64 1.42
C ASP A 15 5.14 -9.56 1.91
N SER A 16 6.43 -9.74 1.61
CA SER A 16 7.49 -8.84 2.05
C SER A 16 7.38 -7.44 1.45
N ASN A 17 6.95 -7.34 0.20
CA ASN A 17 6.76 -6.05 -0.44
C ASN A 17 5.53 -5.34 0.13
N ILE A 18 4.44 -6.07 0.43
CA ILE A 18 3.25 -5.47 1.05
C ILE A 18 3.61 -4.87 2.42
N GLY A 19 4.34 -5.61 3.25
CA GLY A 19 4.77 -5.12 4.56
C GLY A 19 5.75 -3.94 4.47
N LEU A 20 6.69 -4.01 3.51
CA LEU A 20 7.62 -2.91 3.24
C LEU A 20 6.91 -1.65 2.77
N ILE A 21 5.91 -1.76 1.89
CA ILE A 21 5.20 -0.60 1.33
C ILE A 21 4.22 -0.01 2.36
N ALA A 22 3.45 -0.85 3.05
CA ALA A 22 2.42 -0.37 3.96
C ALA A 22 2.98 0.15 5.30
N LEU A 23 4.11 -0.41 5.76
CA LEU A 23 4.63 -0.23 7.12
C LEU A 23 6.15 -0.08 7.22
N ASN A 24 6.89 -0.19 6.11
CA ASN A 24 8.36 -0.33 6.12
C ASN A 24 8.85 -1.56 6.93
N ASP A 25 8.01 -2.60 7.10
CA ASP A 25 8.36 -3.85 7.78
C ASP A 25 8.04 -5.06 6.87
N PRO A 26 9.04 -5.66 6.21
CA PRO A 26 8.84 -6.76 5.27
C PRO A 26 8.43 -8.09 5.95
N LYS A 27 8.55 -8.23 7.27
CA LYS A 27 8.13 -9.45 7.98
C LYS A 27 6.72 -9.31 8.57
N PHE A 28 6.14 -8.12 8.55
CA PHE A 28 4.85 -7.85 9.16
C PHE A 28 3.73 -8.72 8.60
N VAL A 29 3.62 -8.82 7.27
CA VAL A 29 2.54 -9.57 6.61
C VAL A 29 2.64 -11.06 6.90
N THR A 30 3.86 -11.60 6.95
CA THR A 30 4.10 -13.00 7.37
C THR A 30 3.67 -13.23 8.81
N ARG A 31 4.06 -12.35 9.75
CA ARG A 31 3.63 -12.42 11.17
C ARG A 31 2.12 -12.30 11.32
N LEU A 32 1.49 -11.43 10.54
CA LEU A 32 0.04 -11.26 10.52
C LEU A 32 -0.66 -12.52 10.03
N ARG A 33 -0.11 -13.19 9.00
CA ARG A 33 -0.62 -14.47 8.47
C ARG A 33 -0.43 -15.63 9.46
N GLU A 34 0.64 -15.61 10.25
CA GLU A 34 0.89 -16.56 11.35
C GLU A 34 -0.01 -16.36 12.58
N GLY A 35 -0.88 -15.34 12.59
CA GLY A 35 -1.77 -15.05 13.74
C GLY A 35 -1.03 -14.46 14.94
N ARG A 36 0.18 -13.91 14.75
CA ARG A 36 0.94 -13.25 15.82
C ARG A 36 0.21 -11.98 16.27
N ARG A 37 0.41 -11.62 17.55
CA ARG A 37 -0.14 -10.39 18.15
C ARG A 37 0.33 -9.18 17.34
N CYS A 38 -0.60 -8.49 16.69
CA CYS A 38 -0.35 -7.28 15.94
C CYS A 38 -1.02 -6.09 16.64
N TRP A 39 -0.39 -4.92 16.57
CA TRP A 39 -0.99 -3.70 17.07
C TRP A 39 -2.13 -3.29 16.12
N PRO A 40 -3.31 -2.91 16.65
CA PRO A 40 -4.48 -2.62 15.84
C PRO A 40 -4.27 -1.48 14.84
N GLU A 41 -3.50 -0.45 15.21
CA GLU A 41 -3.13 0.66 14.30
C GLU A 41 -2.27 0.20 13.13
N THR A 42 -1.34 -0.73 13.39
CA THR A 42 -0.44 -1.31 12.39
C THR A 42 -1.22 -2.19 11.42
N ALA A 43 -2.18 -2.97 11.93
CA ALA A 43 -3.08 -3.76 11.11
C ALA A 43 -4.01 -2.87 10.25
N LYS A 44 -4.45 -1.72 10.78
CA LYS A 44 -5.26 -0.75 10.05
C LYS A 44 -4.50 -0.20 8.83
N LYS A 45 -3.23 0.20 8.97
CA LYS A 45 -2.42 0.69 7.83
C LYS A 45 -2.30 -0.32 6.68
N VAL A 46 -2.17 -1.60 6.99
CA VAL A 46 -2.12 -2.66 5.96
C VAL A 46 -3.49 -2.90 5.33
N ARG A 47 -4.57 -2.84 6.12
CA ARG A 47 -5.94 -2.93 5.58
C ARG A 47 -6.27 -1.73 4.71
N ASP A 48 -5.93 -0.52 5.12
CA ASP A 48 -6.10 0.68 4.31
C ASP A 48 -5.32 0.56 2.99
N PHE A 49 -4.09 0.03 3.03
CA PHE A 49 -3.31 -0.26 1.83
C PHE A 49 -3.99 -1.31 0.92
N MET A 50 -4.55 -2.38 1.49
CA MET A 50 -5.23 -3.41 0.71
C MET A 50 -6.60 -2.96 0.17
N SER A 51 -7.28 -2.08 0.90
CA SER A 51 -8.61 -1.57 0.60
C SER A 51 -8.59 -0.38 -0.35
N ALA A 52 -7.51 0.41 -0.34
CA ALA A 52 -7.40 1.56 -1.21
C ALA A 52 -7.37 1.08 -2.68
N ALA A 53 -8.34 1.55 -3.44
CA ALA A 53 -8.48 1.24 -4.84
C ALA A 53 -7.52 2.13 -5.63
N TYR A 54 -6.23 1.80 -5.68
CA TYR A 54 -5.26 2.51 -6.51
C TYR A 54 -4.73 1.63 -7.64
N THR A 55 -4.43 2.27 -8.76
CA THR A 55 -3.62 1.69 -9.85
C THR A 55 -2.23 2.30 -9.83
N HIS A 56 -1.24 1.58 -10.32
CA HIS A 56 0.08 2.15 -10.55
C HIS A 56 0.68 1.65 -11.87
N ILE A 57 1.58 2.45 -12.42
CA ILE A 57 2.43 2.10 -13.56
C ILE A 57 3.88 2.39 -13.19
N THR A 58 4.80 1.62 -13.77
CA THR A 58 6.23 1.90 -13.70
C THR A 58 6.70 2.30 -15.09
N THR A 59 7.29 3.48 -15.21
CA THR A 59 7.85 4.01 -16.46
C THR A 59 9.19 3.35 -16.77
N ALA A 60 9.66 3.52 -18.02
CA ALA A 60 10.89 2.87 -18.49
C ALA A 60 12.16 3.32 -17.72
N ASP A 61 12.14 4.52 -17.14
CA ASP A 61 13.21 5.06 -16.29
C ASP A 61 13.10 4.62 -14.81
N GLY A 62 12.11 3.78 -14.47
CA GLY A 62 11.91 3.24 -13.13
C GLY A 62 11.01 4.09 -12.22
N THR A 63 10.53 5.25 -12.68
CA THR A 63 9.57 6.05 -11.90
C THR A 63 8.25 5.31 -11.73
N VAL A 64 7.71 5.29 -10.52
CA VAL A 64 6.40 4.74 -10.23
C VAL A 64 5.38 5.86 -10.13
N ILE A 65 4.32 5.76 -10.91
CA ILE A 65 3.16 6.66 -10.87
C ILE A 65 2.00 5.87 -10.29
N ILE A 66 1.41 6.39 -9.22
CA ILE A 66 0.27 5.79 -8.53
C ILE A 66 -0.93 6.73 -8.59
N ARG A 67 -2.11 6.18 -8.84
CA ARG A 67 -3.37 6.91 -8.89
C ARG A 67 -4.40 6.25 -8.00
N ASP A 68 -4.97 7.03 -7.10
CA ASP A 68 -6.17 6.64 -6.37
C ASP A 68 -7.39 6.71 -7.30
N ILE A 69 -8.15 5.62 -7.40
CA ILE A 69 -9.28 5.49 -8.32
C ILE A 69 -10.47 6.29 -7.81
N GLU A 70 -10.69 6.33 -6.49
CA GLU A 70 -11.86 6.99 -5.89
C GLU A 70 -11.76 8.52 -5.95
N SER A 71 -10.64 9.08 -5.52
CA SER A 71 -10.42 10.53 -5.48
C SER A 71 -9.79 11.11 -6.75
N GLY A 72 -9.28 10.25 -7.62
CA GLY A 72 -8.51 10.63 -8.82
C GLY A 72 -7.11 11.19 -8.54
N VAL A 73 -6.69 11.29 -7.28
CA VAL A 73 -5.38 11.86 -6.90
C VAL A 73 -4.26 10.98 -7.45
N THR A 74 -3.24 11.62 -8.00
CA THR A 74 -2.08 10.94 -8.58
C THR A 74 -0.81 11.43 -7.89
N ALA A 75 0.10 10.52 -7.60
CA ALA A 75 1.42 10.80 -7.07
C ALA A 75 2.48 9.99 -7.82
N SER A 76 3.74 10.38 -7.68
CA SER A 76 4.86 9.67 -8.30
C SER A 76 6.07 9.63 -7.38
N GLY A 77 6.91 8.62 -7.54
CA GLY A 77 8.16 8.48 -6.81
C GLY A 77 9.10 7.48 -7.48
N PRO A 78 10.39 7.46 -7.08
CA PRO A 78 11.39 6.53 -7.65
C PRO A 78 11.15 5.07 -7.25
N SER A 79 10.20 4.82 -6.34
CA SER A 79 9.75 3.48 -5.96
C SER A 79 8.26 3.48 -5.65
N LEU A 80 7.63 2.30 -5.65
CA LEU A 80 6.22 2.17 -5.28
C LEU A 80 5.94 2.64 -3.84
N ALA A 81 6.90 2.44 -2.92
CA ALA A 81 6.79 2.91 -1.54
C ALA A 81 6.79 4.43 -1.46
N GLU A 82 7.69 5.10 -2.19
CA GLU A 82 7.75 6.56 -2.20
C GLU A 82 6.55 7.20 -2.91
N ALA A 83 6.14 6.64 -4.06
CA ALA A 83 4.93 7.08 -4.75
C ALA A 83 3.70 6.95 -3.85
N TYR A 84 3.59 5.84 -3.10
CA TYR A 84 2.49 5.62 -2.15
C TYR A 84 2.54 6.56 -0.94
N ALA A 85 3.74 6.84 -0.40
CA ALA A 85 3.90 7.79 0.69
C ALA A 85 3.45 9.21 0.28
N GLU A 86 3.80 9.64 -0.94
CA GLU A 86 3.35 10.92 -1.48
C GLU A 86 1.84 10.92 -1.76
N LEU A 87 1.29 9.83 -2.31
CA LEU A 87 -0.16 9.70 -2.48
C LEU A 87 -0.91 9.87 -1.15
N ARG A 88 -0.43 9.20 -0.10
CA ARG A 88 -1.01 9.33 1.25
C ARG A 88 -0.93 10.76 1.78
N ARG A 89 0.19 11.44 1.55
CA ARG A 89 0.34 12.86 1.91
C ARG A 89 -0.69 13.73 1.20
N LEU A 90 -0.87 13.54 -0.11
CA LEU A 90 -1.83 14.30 -0.90
C LEU A 90 -3.29 14.01 -0.50
N LEU A 91 -3.62 12.76 -0.19
CA LEU A 91 -4.96 12.38 0.30
C LEU A 91 -5.26 12.99 1.67
N ALA A 92 -4.29 13.00 2.58
CA ALA A 92 -4.45 13.61 3.91
C ALA A 92 -4.64 15.14 3.87
N VAL A 93 -4.15 15.81 2.82
CA VAL A 93 -4.39 17.26 2.59
C VAL A 93 -5.78 17.53 2.03
N LYS A 94 -6.44 16.52 1.43
CA LYS A 94 -7.72 16.68 0.71
C LYS A 94 -8.95 16.41 1.60
N GLU A 95 -8.79 15.79 2.78
CA GLU A 95 -9.86 15.69 3.77
C GLU A 95 -9.98 17.02 4.54
N PRO A 96 -11.08 17.79 4.39
CA PRO A 96 -11.31 18.94 5.26
C PRO A 96 -11.68 18.44 6.67
N ALA A 97 -11.23 19.20 7.67
CA ALA A 97 -11.63 19.04 9.07
C ALA A 97 -13.15 19.17 9.28
#